data_AF-A0A5B8USQ8-F1
#
_entry.id   AF-A0A5B8USQ8-F1
#
_cell.length_a   1.000
_cell.length_b   1.000
_cell.length_c   1.000
_cell.angle_alpha   90.00
_cell.angle_beta   90.00
_cell.angle_gamma   90.00
#
_symmetry.space_group_name_H-M   'P 1'
#
loop_
_entity.id
_entity.type
_entity.pdbx_description
1 polymer ?
#
loop_
_entity_poly.entity_id
_entity_poly.type
_entity_poly.pdbx_seq_one_letter_code
_entity_poly.pdbx_strand_id
1 'polypeptide(L)'
;MFKLIFHLSNAARKFISGLREPVKNILCDIIAVTVYVPLIFVGWCFKKIGLDRIARQMPLHFYIGKTFNVIRNDARDRFGTPLEQRFTKNEIRLMMEDSGLTDIIFSDKEPYWHAVGKKK
;
A
#
# COMPACT_ATOMS: atom_id res chain seq x y z
N MET A 1 -16.38 3.04 -4.76
CA MET A 1 -15.18 3.92 -4.78
C MET A 1 -13.87 3.14 -4.84
N PHE A 2 -13.48 2.39 -3.80
CA PHE A 2 -12.18 1.69 -3.78
C PHE A 2 -11.95 0.67 -4.90
N LYS A 3 -13.01 -0.03 -5.37
CA LYS A 3 -12.90 -0.94 -6.52
C LYS A 3 -12.45 -0.21 -7.78
N LEU A 4 -13.01 0.96 -8.08
CA LEU A 4 -12.63 1.74 -9.27
C LEU A 4 -11.18 2.22 -9.19
N ILE A 5 -10.78 2.79 -8.05
CA ILE A 5 -9.39 3.22 -7.80
C ILE A 5 -8.42 2.05 -8.00
N PHE A 6 -8.80 0.86 -7.52
CA PHE A 6 -8.01 -0.35 -7.71
C PHE A 6 -7.88 -0.74 -9.19
N HIS A 7 -8.97 -0.72 -9.96
CA HIS A 7 -8.92 -1.09 -11.39
C HIS A 7 -8.09 -0.09 -12.20
N LEU A 8 -8.24 1.21 -11.92
CA LEU A 8 -7.42 2.25 -12.53
C LEU A 8 -5.94 2.10 -12.17
N SER A 9 -5.65 1.83 -10.90
CA SER A 9 -4.29 1.60 -10.42
C SER A 9 -3.67 0.35 -11.05
N ASN A 10 -4.46 -0.71 -11.24
CA ASN A 10 -4.01 -1.93 -11.93
C ASN A 10 -3.75 -1.69 -13.41
N ALA A 11 -4.57 -0.89 -14.08
CA ALA A 11 -4.35 -0.51 -15.47
C ALA A 11 -3.03 0.28 -15.61
N ALA A 12 -2.83 1.28 -14.75
CA ALA A 12 -1.57 2.03 -14.69
C ALA A 12 -0.37 1.13 -14.39
N ARG A 13 -0.50 0.17 -13.46
CA ARG A 13 0.54 -0.82 -13.16
C ARG A 13 0.92 -1.61 -14.39
N LYS A 14 -0.05 -2.24 -15.08
CA LYS A 14 0.22 -3.07 -16.26
C LYS A 14 1.00 -2.31 -17.32
N PHE A 15 0.71 -1.02 -17.48
CA PHE A 15 1.44 -0.14 -18.37
C PHE A 15 2.86 0.15 -17.85
N ILE A 16 2.99 0.63 -16.61
CA ILE A 16 4.25 1.11 -16.04
C ILE A 16 5.25 -0.04 -15.79
N SER A 17 4.79 -1.21 -15.37
CA SER A 17 5.63 -2.36 -15.04
C SER A 17 6.35 -2.95 -16.25
N GLY A 18 5.84 -2.72 -17.47
CA GLY A 18 6.46 -3.18 -18.72
C GLY A 18 7.53 -2.24 -19.26
N LEU A 19 7.72 -1.07 -18.65
CA LEU A 19 8.69 -0.07 -19.11
C LEU A 19 10.10 -0.36 -18.59
N ARG A 20 11.11 0.21 -19.27
CA ARG A 20 12.51 0.15 -18.83
C ARG A 20 12.67 0.84 -17.46
N GLU A 21 13.56 0.31 -16.62
CA GLU A 21 13.80 0.81 -15.25
C GLU A 21 13.86 2.35 -15.10
N PRO A 22 14.66 3.12 -15.86
CA PRO A 22 14.74 4.56 -15.64
C PRO A 22 13.40 5.27 -15.88
N VAL A 23 12.63 4.85 -16.88
CA VAL A 23 11.31 5.43 -17.20
C VAL A 23 10.32 5.10 -16.09
N LYS A 24 10.35 3.85 -15.61
CA LYS A 24 9.52 3.37 -14.50
C LYS A 24 9.75 4.18 -13.24
N ASN A 25 11.02 4.44 -12.89
CA ASN A 25 11.39 5.24 -11.71
C ASN A 25 10.79 6.65 -11.81
N ILE A 26 10.99 7.31 -12.95
CA ILE A 26 10.51 8.68 -13.17
C ILE A 26 8.98 8.74 -13.09
N LEU A 27 8.27 7.80 -13.73
CA LEU A 27 6.81 7.76 -13.69
C LEU A 27 6.28 7.50 -12.28
N CYS A 28 6.89 6.58 -11.52
CA CYS A 28 6.50 6.31 -10.14
C CYS A 28 6.74 7.54 -9.25
N ASP A 29 7.85 8.26 -9.45
CA ASP A 29 8.15 9.49 -8.72
C ASP A 29 7.14 10.60 -9.04
N ILE A 30 6.76 10.76 -10.32
CA ILE A 30 5.69 11.69 -10.73
C ILE A 30 4.38 11.33 -10.04
N ILE A 31 3.98 10.06 -10.01
CA ILE A 31 2.75 9.62 -9.34
C ILE A 31 2.83 9.88 -7.83
N ALA A 32 3.99 9.64 -7.20
CA ALA A 32 4.17 9.92 -5.78
C ALA A 32 3.95 11.41 -5.47
N VAL A 33 4.52 12.31 -6.29
CA VAL A 33 4.43 13.77 -6.09
C VAL A 33 3.06 14.33 -6.48
N THR A 34 2.43 13.83 -7.54
CA THR A 34 1.19 14.42 -8.09
C THR A 34 -0.09 13.77 -7.53
N VAL A 35 -0.03 12.53 -7.06
CA VAL A 35 -1.19 11.79 -6.55
C VAL A 35 -1.07 11.53 -5.06
N TYR A 36 0.03 10.91 -4.61
CA TYR A 36 0.14 10.48 -3.21
C TYR A 36 0.29 11.68 -2.28
N VAL A 37 1.24 12.57 -2.54
CA VAL A 37 1.52 13.73 -1.68
C VAL A 37 0.28 14.62 -1.51
N PRO A 38 -0.46 15.02 -2.56
CA PRO A 38 -1.65 15.86 -2.39
C PRO A 38 -2.77 15.16 -1.62
N LEU A 39 -3.01 13.87 -1.88
CA LEU A 39 -4.03 13.11 -1.14
C LEU A 39 -3.70 12.95 0.34
N ILE A 40 -2.43 12.65 0.64
CA ILE A 40 -1.93 12.55 2.02
C ILE A 40 -2.01 13.91 2.71
N PHE A 41 -1.65 14.99 2.01
CA PHE A 41 -1.73 16.35 2.54
C PHE A 41 -3.18 16.75 2.87
N VAL A 42 -4.14 16.47 1.99
CA VAL A 42 -5.56 16.71 2.27
C VAL A 42 -6.03 15.90 3.48
N GLY A 43 -5.64 14.62 3.58
CA GLY A 43 -5.94 13.78 4.74
C GLY A 43 -5.33 14.32 6.04
N TRP A 44 -4.11 14.85 5.97
CA TRP A 44 -3.45 15.52 7.08
C TRP A 44 -4.18 16.81 7.49
N CYS A 45 -4.64 17.63 6.54
CA CYS A 45 -5.45 18.81 6.81
C CYS A 45 -6.74 18.44 7.55
N PHE A 46 -7.46 17.40 7.10
CA PHE A 46 -8.66 16.92 7.78
C PHE A 46 -8.38 16.44 9.20
N LYS A 47 -7.27 15.74 9.42
CA LYS A 47 -6.83 15.32 10.75
C LYS A 47 -6.55 16.54 11.66
N LYS A 48 -5.95 17.59 11.10
CA LYS A 48 -5.63 18.82 11.86
C LYS A 48 -6.85 19.62 12.29
N ILE A 49 -7.94 19.59 11.52
CA ILE A 49 -9.19 20.28 11.85
C ILE A 49 -10.19 19.40 12.62
N GLY A 50 -9.76 18.24 13.14
CA GLY A 50 -10.59 17.35 13.97
C GLY A 50 -11.55 16.45 13.19
N LEU A 51 -11.40 16.34 11.86
CA LEU A 51 -12.24 15.49 11.00
C LEU A 51 -11.63 14.09 10.80
N ASP A 52 -11.25 13.42 11.89
CA ASP A 52 -10.59 12.11 11.87
C ASP A 52 -11.38 11.01 11.14
N ARG A 53 -12.71 11.09 11.17
CA ARG A 53 -13.58 10.13 10.48
C ARG A 53 -13.44 10.25 8.95
N ILE A 54 -13.35 11.48 8.45
CA ILE A 54 -13.18 11.75 7.01
C ILE A 54 -11.77 11.39 6.59
N ALA A 55 -10.76 11.76 7.39
CA ALA A 55 -9.37 11.40 7.14
C ALA A 55 -9.19 9.87 6.99
N ARG A 56 -9.81 9.05 7.85
CA ARG A 56 -9.75 7.58 7.77
C ARG A 56 -10.44 6.98 6.54
N GLN A 57 -11.39 7.68 5.93
CA GLN A 57 -12.07 7.24 4.71
C GLN A 57 -11.28 7.60 3.45
N MET A 58 -10.27 8.47 3.55
CA MET A 58 -9.45 8.84 2.41
C MET A 58 -8.57 7.68 1.93
N PRO A 59 -8.40 7.54 0.60
CA PRO A 59 -7.31 6.76 0.06
C PRO A 59 -5.98 7.23 0.65
N LEU A 60 -5.06 6.30 0.91
CA LEU A 60 -3.71 6.59 1.42
C LEU A 60 -3.65 7.22 2.82
N HIS A 61 -4.73 7.20 3.61
CA HIS A 61 -4.70 7.76 4.98
C HIS A 61 -3.62 7.12 5.87
N PHE A 62 -3.29 5.84 5.67
CA PHE A 62 -2.22 5.13 6.38
C PHE A 62 -0.84 5.81 6.22
N TYR A 63 -0.65 6.55 5.13
CA TYR A 63 0.60 7.25 4.85
C TYR A 63 0.67 8.66 5.47
N ILE A 64 -0.39 9.12 6.15
CA ILE A 64 -0.36 10.40 6.89
C ILE A 64 0.73 10.35 7.96
N GLY A 65 1.69 11.25 7.86
CA GLY A 65 2.84 11.34 8.77
C GLY A 65 3.99 10.39 8.45
N LYS A 66 3.92 9.63 7.35
CA LYS A 66 5.06 8.85 6.83
C LYS A 66 6.02 9.77 6.06
N THR A 67 7.29 9.38 6.00
CA THR A 67 8.31 10.12 5.26
C THR A 67 8.08 10.01 3.76
N PHE A 68 8.59 10.99 2.99
CA PHE A 68 8.50 10.96 1.53
C PHE A 68 9.11 9.70 0.94
N ASN A 69 10.21 9.19 1.50
CA ASN A 69 10.85 7.96 1.03
C ASN A 69 9.91 6.74 1.14
N VAL A 70 9.12 6.62 2.20
CA VAL A 70 8.13 5.55 2.35
C VAL A 70 7.05 5.66 1.27
N ILE A 71 6.56 6.88 1.02
CA ILE A 71 5.54 7.15 0.01
C ILE A 71 6.06 6.85 -1.39
N ARG A 72 7.28 7.29 -1.70
CA ARG A 72 7.96 7.06 -2.97
C ARG A 72 8.17 5.56 -3.23
N ASN A 73 8.66 4.83 -2.23
CA ASN A 73 8.86 3.39 -2.33
C ASN A 73 7.53 2.67 -2.54
N ASP A 74 6.48 3.04 -1.81
CA ASP A 74 5.16 2.42 -1.99
C ASP A 74 4.59 2.64 -3.40
N ALA A 75 4.70 3.86 -3.95
CA ALA A 75 4.30 4.14 -5.32
C ALA A 75 5.10 3.27 -6.32
N ARG A 76 6.40 3.13 -6.10
CA ARG A 76 7.26 2.26 -6.92
C ARG A 76 6.85 0.79 -6.83
N ASP A 77 6.62 0.27 -5.63
CA ASP A 77 6.23 -1.12 -5.44
C ASP A 77 4.87 -1.39 -6.10
N ARG A 78 3.95 -0.42 -5.98
CA ARG A 78 2.59 -0.55 -6.48
C ARG A 78 2.48 -0.46 -7.99
N PHE A 79 3.27 0.38 -8.67
CA PHE A 79 3.17 0.56 -10.12
C PHE A 79 4.33 -0.05 -10.90
N GLY A 80 5.49 -0.18 -10.27
CA GLY A 80 6.72 -0.64 -10.90
C GLY A 80 6.92 -2.16 -10.88
N THR A 81 6.02 -2.91 -10.24
CA THR A 81 6.03 -4.37 -10.25
C THR A 81 4.78 -4.89 -10.96
N PRO A 82 4.86 -5.98 -11.75
CA PRO A 82 3.70 -6.53 -12.45
C PRO A 82 2.76 -7.32 -11.51
N LEU A 83 3.23 -7.68 -10.31
CA LEU A 83 2.54 -8.55 -9.37
C LEU A 83 1.65 -7.71 -8.42
N GLU A 84 0.34 -7.95 -8.45
CA GLU A 84 -0.57 -7.54 -7.37
C GLU A 84 -1.44 -8.73 -7.01
N GLN A 85 -1.06 -9.44 -5.95
CA GLN A 85 -1.85 -10.48 -5.31
C GLN A 85 -2.27 -9.98 -3.93
N ARG A 86 -3.56 -10.11 -3.63
CA ARG A 86 -4.12 -9.70 -2.33
C ARG A 86 -4.61 -10.93 -1.61
N PHE A 87 -4.08 -11.15 -0.43
CA PHE A 87 -4.42 -12.27 0.41
C PHE A 87 -5.21 -11.80 1.63
N THR A 88 -6.23 -12.56 1.98
CA THR A 88 -6.93 -12.51 3.25
C THR A 88 -6.00 -12.95 4.37
N LYS A 89 -6.32 -12.57 5.62
CA LYS A 89 -5.58 -13.05 6.80
C LYS A 89 -5.56 -14.58 6.89
N ASN A 90 -6.65 -15.23 6.48
CA ASN A 90 -6.76 -16.68 6.49
C ASN A 90 -5.85 -17.31 5.41
N GLU A 91 -5.80 -16.76 4.20
CA GLU A 91 -4.88 -17.24 3.16
C GLU A 91 -3.42 -17.09 3.59
N ILE A 92 -3.05 -15.97 4.23
CA ILE A 92 -1.69 -15.78 4.75
C ILE A 92 -1.38 -16.78 5.86
N ARG A 93 -2.32 -17.01 6.77
CA ARG A 93 -2.16 -18.02 7.83
C ARG A 93 -1.89 -19.39 7.21
N LEU A 94 -2.70 -19.81 6.23
CA LEU A 94 -2.51 -21.09 5.54
C LEU A 94 -1.14 -21.16 4.85
N MET A 95 -0.73 -20.12 4.12
CA MET A 95 0.60 -20.07 3.49
C MET A 95 1.75 -20.20 4.51
N MET A 96 1.60 -19.61 5.70
CA MET A 96 2.59 -19.72 6.78
C MET A 96 2.60 -21.13 7.40
N GLU A 97 1.43 -21.73 7.62
CA GLU A 97 1.28 -23.09 8.14
C GLU A 97 1.85 -24.14 7.17
N ASP A 98 1.56 -23.99 5.88
CA ASP A 98 2.09 -24.83 4.80
C ASP A 98 3.62 -24.71 4.68
N SER A 99 4.18 -23.55 5.05
CA SER A 99 5.63 -23.32 5.14
C SER A 99 6.26 -23.91 6.40
N GLY A 100 5.49 -24.59 7.25
CA GLY A 100 5.96 -25.23 8.49
C GLY A 100 6.07 -24.29 9.69
N LEU A 101 5.49 -23.09 9.64
CA LEU A 101 5.45 -22.16 10.76
C LEU A 101 4.31 -22.52 11.74
N THR A 102 4.56 -22.33 13.03
CA THR A 102 3.59 -22.47 14.13
C THR A 102 3.45 -21.18 14.92
N ASP A 103 2.52 -21.13 15.88
CA ASP A 103 2.29 -19.97 16.76
C ASP A 103 2.08 -18.65 15.97
N ILE A 104 1.27 -18.70 14.90
CA ILE A 104 1.09 -17.54 14.01
C ILE A 104 0.22 -16.48 14.68
N ILE A 105 0.83 -15.31 14.93
CA ILE A 105 0.20 -14.14 15.54
C ILE A 105 0.21 -12.98 14.54
N PHE A 106 -0.97 -12.43 14.26
CA PHE A 106 -1.11 -11.22 13.46
C PHE A 106 -1.17 -9.98 14.36
N SER A 107 -0.57 -8.89 13.90
CA SER A 107 -0.69 -7.57 14.54
C SER A 107 -2.14 -7.10 14.55
N ASP A 108 -2.56 -6.59 15.71
CA ASP A 108 -3.81 -5.87 15.93
C ASP A 108 -3.72 -4.40 15.48
N LYS A 109 -2.52 -3.90 15.19
CA LYS A 109 -2.27 -2.55 14.64
C LYS A 109 -2.24 -2.56 13.12
N GLU A 110 -2.65 -1.44 12.51
CA GLU A 110 -2.51 -1.19 11.08
C GLU A 110 -1.06 -1.40 10.61
N PRO A 111 -0.84 -2.03 9.45
CA PRO A 111 -1.82 -2.43 8.44
C PRO A 111 -2.53 -3.77 8.71
N TYR A 112 -2.38 -4.42 9.87
CA TYR A 112 -3.02 -5.71 10.23
C TYR A 112 -2.55 -6.97 9.46
N TRP A 113 -1.75 -6.82 8.41
CA TRP A 113 -1.15 -7.92 7.64
C TRP A 113 0.27 -8.31 8.10
N HIS A 114 0.79 -7.66 9.15
CA HIS A 114 2.03 -8.12 9.80
C HIS A 114 1.74 -9.35 10.64
N ALA A 115 2.47 -10.43 10.41
CA ALA A 115 2.39 -11.66 11.17
C ALA A 115 3.78 -12.16 11.56
N VAL A 116 3.86 -12.84 12.69
CA VAL A 116 5.04 -13.59 13.14
C VAL A 116 4.64 -15.04 13.36
N GLY A 117 5.53 -15.96 13.06
CA GLY A 117 5.38 -17.39 13.34
C GLY A 117 6.71 -17.96 13.78
N LYS A 118 6.68 -19.05 14.55
CA LYS A 118 7.87 -19.77 14.98
C LYS A 118 8.14 -20.91 14.00
N LYS A 119 9.41 -21.16 13.72
CA LYS A 119 9.80 -22.38 13.02
C LYS A 119 9.66 -23.55 14.00
N LYS A 120 9.05 -24.64 13.55
CA LYS A 120 9.09 -25.91 14.29
C LYS A 120 10.53 -26.38 14.50
#